data_AF-V8N717-F1
#
_entry.id   AF-V8N717-F1
#
_cell.length_a   1.000
_cell.length_b   1.000
_cell.length_c   1.000
_cell.angle_alpha   90.00
_cell.angle_beta   90.00
_cell.angle_gamma   90.00
#
_symmetry.space_group_name_H-M   'P 1'
#
loop_
_entity.id
_entity.type
_entity.pdbx_description
1 polymer ?
#
loop_
_entity_poly.entity_id
_entity_poly.type
_entity_poly.pdbx_seq_one_letter_code
_entity_poly.pdbx_strand_id
1 'polypeptide(L)'
;EQKKILAKYLLETSGSLEGLEYKLHDFGYRGVSSQETAGIGASAHLVNFKGTDTVAGIALIKKYYGTKDPVPGYSVPAAEHSTITAWGKDHEKDAFKHIVTHFSSVPVSVVSDSYDIYNACEQIWGEDLRHLIESRSAEAPLIIRPDSGNPLDTVLKVLEILGKKFPITENSKGYKIVEGMKKQKWSIENIAFGSGGALLQKLTRDLLNCSFKCSYVVTNGLGVNVFKDPVADPNKRSKKGRLSLHRTPNGDFDLLHTVFKNGVVTKKYSFDEIRQNAKLKTSEFSVASH
;
A
#
# COMPACT_ATOMS: atom_id res chain seq x y z
N GLU A 1 5.84 -7.24 2.88
CA GLU A 1 6.75 -6.44 3.73
C GLU A 1 6.15 -5.15 4.28
N GLN A 2 5.84 -4.12 3.49
CA GLN A 2 5.27 -2.86 4.05
C GLN A 2 4.01 -3.07 4.91
N LYS A 3 3.11 -3.97 4.47
CA LYS A 3 1.93 -4.37 5.27
C LYS A 3 2.28 -4.98 6.64
N LYS A 4 3.42 -5.67 6.77
CA LYS A 4 3.89 -6.23 8.06
C LYS A 4 4.30 -5.12 9.01
N ILE A 5 4.99 -4.11 8.50
CA ILE A 5 5.38 -2.92 9.28
C ILE A 5 4.12 -2.21 9.78
N LEU A 6 3.18 -1.91 8.88
CA LEU A 6 1.92 -1.27 9.24
C LEU A 6 1.12 -2.11 10.24
N ALA A 7 0.99 -3.42 10.02
CA ALA A 7 0.29 -4.33 10.93
C ALA A 7 0.91 -4.33 12.33
N LYS A 8 2.24 -4.41 12.41
CA LYS A 8 2.97 -4.38 13.68
C LYS A 8 2.68 -3.09 14.45
N TYR A 9 2.92 -1.93 13.84
CA TYR A 9 2.75 -0.66 14.54
C TYR A 9 1.28 -0.36 14.85
N LEU A 10 0.36 -0.70 13.94
CA LEU A 10 -1.08 -0.55 14.19
C LEU A 10 -1.54 -1.41 15.36
N LEU A 11 -1.13 -2.68 15.42
CA LEU A 11 -1.47 -3.56 16.54
C LEU A 11 -0.86 -3.07 17.86
N GLU A 12 0.39 -2.62 17.84
CA GLU A 12 1.07 -2.08 19.02
C GLU A 12 0.39 -0.82 19.56
N THR A 13 -0.07 0.08 18.68
CA THR A 13 -0.64 1.37 19.12
C THR A 13 -2.15 1.38 19.28
N SER A 14 -2.89 0.45 18.67
CA SER A 14 -4.36 0.39 18.73
C SER A 14 -4.92 -0.87 19.39
N GLY A 15 -4.14 -1.96 19.41
CA GLY A 15 -4.64 -3.28 19.78
C GLY A 15 -5.49 -3.98 18.72
N SER A 16 -5.66 -3.38 17.53
CA SER A 16 -6.44 -3.91 16.41
C SER A 16 -5.65 -3.85 15.09
N LEU A 17 -6.16 -4.54 14.06
CA LEU A 17 -5.70 -4.40 12.66
C LEU A 17 -6.77 -3.75 11.76
N GLU A 18 -7.82 -3.20 12.36
CA GLU A 18 -8.89 -2.51 11.66
C GLU A 18 -8.36 -1.39 10.76
N GLY A 19 -8.82 -1.36 9.51
CA GLY A 19 -8.39 -0.39 8.51
C GLY A 19 -7.03 -0.66 7.86
N LEU A 20 -6.28 -1.69 8.29
CA LEU A 20 -4.95 -2.03 7.73
C LEU A 20 -4.97 -2.17 6.20
N GLU A 21 -6.04 -2.72 5.62
CA GLU A 21 -6.21 -2.87 4.18
C GLU A 21 -6.22 -1.55 3.39
N TYR A 22 -6.45 -0.40 4.04
CA TYR A 22 -6.48 0.93 3.43
C TYR A 22 -5.30 1.82 3.87
N LYS A 23 -4.39 1.32 4.71
CA LYS A 23 -3.26 2.10 5.26
C LYS A 23 -2.14 2.41 4.26
N LEU A 24 -2.09 1.73 3.11
CA LEU A 24 -1.16 2.04 2.02
C LEU A 24 -1.90 2.13 0.69
N HIS A 25 -2.07 3.34 0.21
CA HIS A 25 -2.73 3.67 -1.05
C HIS A 25 -1.72 3.80 -2.18
N ASP A 26 -2.07 3.26 -3.34
CA ASP A 26 -1.23 3.33 -4.53
C ASP A 26 -1.50 4.62 -5.33
N PHE A 27 -0.47 5.48 -5.40
CA PHE A 27 -0.43 6.72 -6.20
C PHE A 27 0.54 6.60 -7.40
N GLY A 28 0.91 5.38 -7.78
CA GLY A 28 2.02 5.11 -8.68
C GLY A 28 1.74 5.30 -10.16
N TYR A 29 0.48 5.49 -10.58
CA TYR A 29 0.10 5.48 -11.99
C TYR A 29 0.97 6.39 -12.88
N ARG A 30 1.15 7.66 -12.49
CA ARG A 30 1.95 8.62 -13.27
C ARG A 30 3.46 8.39 -13.19
N GLY A 31 3.91 7.60 -12.21
CA GLY A 31 5.33 7.39 -11.91
C GLY A 31 5.93 6.11 -12.49
N VAL A 32 5.11 5.27 -13.13
CA VAL A 32 5.59 4.04 -13.78
C VAL A 32 6.02 4.28 -15.23
N SER A 33 6.82 3.37 -15.77
CA SER A 33 7.37 3.46 -17.12
C SER A 33 6.39 3.18 -18.26
N SER A 34 5.22 2.58 -18.00
CA SER A 34 4.23 2.29 -19.05
C SER A 34 2.82 2.02 -18.48
N GLN A 35 1.82 2.08 -19.35
CA GLN A 35 0.43 1.74 -19.03
C GLN A 35 0.26 0.27 -18.63
N GLU A 36 0.99 -0.64 -19.29
CA GLU A 36 0.99 -2.06 -18.93
C GLU A 36 1.62 -2.26 -17.55
N THR A 37 2.75 -1.59 -17.26
CA THR A 37 3.39 -1.59 -15.94
C THR A 37 2.44 -1.06 -14.86
N ALA A 38 1.65 -0.04 -15.15
CA ALA A 38 0.65 0.49 -14.21
C ALA A 38 -0.38 -0.58 -13.83
N GLY A 39 -0.94 -1.27 -14.83
CA GLY A 39 -1.90 -2.35 -14.59
C GLY A 39 -1.30 -3.49 -13.78
N ILE A 40 -0.11 -3.97 -14.17
CA ILE A 40 0.58 -5.08 -13.49
C ILE A 40 0.94 -4.69 -12.06
N GLY A 41 1.59 -3.54 -11.87
CA GLY A 41 2.05 -3.05 -10.57
C GLY A 41 0.89 -2.84 -9.60
N ALA A 42 -0.16 -2.14 -10.03
CA ALA A 42 -1.35 -1.90 -9.20
C ALA A 42 -2.07 -3.21 -8.85
N SER A 43 -2.14 -4.16 -9.79
CA SER A 43 -2.73 -5.47 -9.49
C SER A 43 -1.94 -6.24 -8.43
N ALA A 44 -0.61 -6.12 -8.42
CA ALA A 44 0.25 -6.73 -7.42
C ALA A 44 0.12 -6.06 -6.04
N HIS A 45 0.00 -4.73 -6.01
CA HIS A 45 -0.30 -3.99 -4.77
C HIS A 45 -1.63 -4.44 -4.14
N LEU A 46 -2.67 -4.57 -4.98
CA LEU A 46 -4.01 -4.97 -4.54
C LEU A 46 -4.09 -6.40 -3.97
N VAL A 47 -3.07 -7.24 -4.15
CA VAL A 47 -2.98 -8.51 -3.40
C VAL A 47 -2.95 -8.25 -1.89
N ASN A 48 -2.36 -7.13 -1.48
CA ASN A 48 -2.10 -6.81 -0.08
C ASN A 48 -3.05 -5.73 0.46
N PHE A 49 -3.45 -4.76 -0.35
CA PHE A 49 -4.26 -3.62 0.08
C PHE A 49 -5.51 -3.46 -0.79
N LYS A 50 -6.39 -2.54 -0.42
CA LYS A 50 -7.63 -2.23 -1.12
C LYS A 50 -7.70 -0.79 -1.65
N GLY A 51 -6.74 0.08 -1.33
CA GLY A 51 -6.67 1.46 -1.84
C GLY A 51 -5.76 1.63 -3.05
N THR A 52 -6.28 2.18 -4.16
CA THR A 52 -5.47 2.54 -5.35
C THR A 52 -6.14 3.64 -6.20
N ASP A 53 -5.32 4.56 -6.72
CA ASP A 53 -5.71 5.50 -7.79
C ASP A 53 -5.22 5.04 -9.17
N THR A 54 -4.49 3.92 -9.23
CA THR A 54 -4.01 3.32 -10.48
C THR A 54 -5.08 2.43 -11.09
N VAL A 55 -6.08 3.06 -11.72
CA VAL A 55 -7.28 2.41 -12.27
C VAL A 55 -6.96 1.24 -13.22
N ALA A 56 -5.83 1.27 -13.92
CA ALA A 56 -5.38 0.18 -14.81
C ALA A 56 -5.36 -1.20 -14.12
N GLY A 57 -5.04 -1.26 -12.82
CA GLY A 57 -5.02 -2.51 -12.06
C GLY A 57 -6.39 -3.18 -11.95
N ILE A 58 -7.47 -2.38 -11.88
CA ILE A 58 -8.85 -2.86 -11.78
C ILE A 58 -9.23 -3.66 -13.03
N ALA A 59 -8.95 -3.09 -14.21
CA ALA A 59 -9.26 -3.73 -15.49
C ALA A 59 -8.44 -5.01 -15.69
N LEU A 60 -7.14 -4.99 -15.32
CA LEU A 60 -6.28 -6.15 -15.40
C LEU A 60 -6.81 -7.30 -14.53
N ILE A 61 -7.12 -7.02 -13.25
CA ILE A 61 -7.64 -8.04 -12.34
C ILE A 61 -8.95 -8.61 -12.88
N LYS A 62 -9.89 -7.77 -13.31
CA LYS A 62 -11.18 -8.22 -13.85
C LYS A 62 -11.00 -9.15 -15.05
N LYS A 63 -10.06 -8.85 -15.95
CA LYS A 63 -9.83 -9.63 -17.17
C LYS A 63 -9.11 -10.95 -16.92
N TYR A 64 -8.10 -10.97 -16.05
CA TYR A 64 -7.19 -12.12 -15.94
C TYR A 64 -7.40 -13.00 -14.70
N TYR A 65 -8.04 -12.47 -13.65
CA TYR A 65 -8.20 -13.17 -12.37
C TYR A 65 -9.67 -13.24 -11.92
N GLY A 66 -10.36 -12.09 -11.91
CA GLY A 66 -11.71 -11.94 -11.37
C GLY A 66 -11.75 -11.86 -9.84
N THR A 67 -12.75 -11.16 -9.33
CA THR A 67 -13.12 -11.07 -7.91
C THR A 67 -14.61 -11.39 -7.76
N LYS A 68 -15.01 -11.86 -6.58
CA LYS A 68 -16.43 -11.95 -6.20
C LYS A 68 -17.06 -10.56 -6.13
N ASP A 69 -16.35 -9.60 -5.56
CA ASP A 69 -16.79 -8.20 -5.51
C ASP A 69 -16.67 -7.53 -6.90
N PRO A 70 -17.48 -6.50 -7.19
CA PRO A 70 -17.45 -5.83 -8.50
C PRO A 70 -16.09 -5.24 -8.87
N VAL A 71 -15.31 -4.81 -7.87
CA VAL A 71 -13.96 -4.25 -8.02
C VAL A 71 -13.03 -4.74 -6.91
N PRO A 72 -11.73 -4.95 -7.20
CA PRO A 72 -10.75 -5.35 -6.20
C PRO A 72 -10.22 -4.18 -5.36
N GLY A 73 -10.36 -2.93 -5.79
CA GLY A 73 -9.79 -1.75 -5.15
C GLY A 73 -10.72 -0.55 -5.19
N TYR A 74 -10.50 0.36 -4.25
CA TYR A 74 -11.34 1.51 -3.96
C TYR A 74 -10.48 2.78 -3.87
N SER A 75 -11.14 3.93 -4.05
CA SER A 75 -10.58 5.24 -3.76
C SER A 75 -11.68 6.16 -3.21
N VAL A 76 -11.28 7.37 -2.82
CA VAL A 76 -12.14 8.42 -2.30
C VAL A 76 -11.87 9.72 -3.07
N PRO A 77 -12.81 10.67 -3.10
CA PRO A 77 -12.53 11.99 -3.64
C PRO A 77 -11.28 12.61 -3.00
N ALA A 78 -10.40 13.15 -3.84
CA ALA A 78 -9.16 13.77 -3.40
C ALA A 78 -8.84 15.00 -4.24
N ALA A 79 -8.30 16.02 -3.59
CA ALA A 79 -7.77 17.20 -4.26
C ALA A 79 -6.34 16.95 -4.78
N GLU A 80 -5.97 17.69 -5.82
CA GLU A 80 -4.59 17.89 -6.23
C GLU A 80 -4.28 19.39 -6.28
N HIS A 81 -3.00 19.77 -6.37
CA HIS A 81 -2.59 21.17 -6.28
C HIS A 81 -3.29 22.06 -7.31
N SER A 82 -3.60 21.57 -8.51
CA SER A 82 -4.34 22.34 -9.52
C SER A 82 -5.71 22.79 -9.01
N THR A 83 -6.46 21.91 -8.36
CA THR A 83 -7.81 22.19 -7.83
C THR A 83 -7.81 23.17 -6.66
N ILE A 84 -6.68 23.30 -5.96
CA ILE A 84 -6.49 24.30 -4.89
C ILE A 84 -6.00 25.62 -5.49
N THR A 85 -4.89 25.58 -6.21
CA THR A 85 -4.20 26.76 -6.71
C THR A 85 -4.96 27.51 -7.81
N ALA A 86 -5.92 26.87 -8.48
CA ALA A 86 -6.82 27.52 -9.44
C ALA A 86 -7.68 28.65 -8.82
N TRP A 87 -7.88 28.64 -7.50
CA TRP A 87 -8.58 29.70 -6.78
C TRP A 87 -7.69 30.93 -6.52
N GLY A 88 -6.37 30.79 -6.69
CA GLY A 88 -5.39 31.79 -6.28
C GLY A 88 -5.03 31.67 -4.80
N LYS A 89 -3.84 32.14 -4.44
CA LYS A 89 -3.27 31.96 -3.10
C LYS A 89 -4.14 32.52 -1.99
N ASP A 90 -4.71 33.71 -2.20
CA ASP A 90 -5.54 34.41 -1.22
C ASP A 90 -6.90 33.72 -0.99
N HIS A 91 -7.23 32.71 -1.79
CA HIS A 91 -8.48 31.95 -1.76
C HIS A 91 -8.28 30.46 -1.50
N GLU A 92 -7.13 30.04 -0.94
CA GLU A 92 -6.89 28.64 -0.55
C GLU A 92 -8.00 28.11 0.38
N LYS A 93 -8.44 28.94 1.34
CA LYS A 93 -9.57 28.64 2.22
C LYS A 93 -10.87 28.38 1.44
N ASP A 94 -11.14 29.17 0.42
CA ASP A 94 -12.38 29.05 -0.35
C ASP A 94 -12.37 27.73 -1.15
N ALA A 95 -11.22 27.35 -1.71
CA ALA A 95 -11.02 26.05 -2.34
C ALA A 95 -11.28 24.90 -1.35
N PHE A 96 -10.67 24.97 -0.17
CA PHE A 96 -10.84 23.99 0.91
C PHE A 96 -12.31 23.84 1.31
N LYS A 97 -12.98 24.95 1.60
CA LYS A 97 -14.40 25.00 1.97
C LYS A 97 -15.28 24.40 0.88
N HIS A 98 -15.03 24.75 -0.38
CA HIS A 98 -15.79 24.25 -1.52
C HIS A 98 -15.71 22.73 -1.60
N ILE A 99 -14.49 22.17 -1.55
CA ILE A 99 -14.25 20.72 -1.70
C ILE A 99 -14.89 19.92 -0.55
N VAL A 100 -14.68 20.32 0.70
CA VAL A 100 -15.23 19.56 1.85
C VAL A 100 -16.75 19.67 1.97
N THR A 101 -17.34 20.75 1.45
CA THR A 101 -18.79 20.93 1.36
C THR A 101 -19.37 20.06 0.24
N HIS A 102 -18.70 20.00 -0.91
CA HIS A 102 -19.11 19.19 -2.06
C HIS A 102 -19.05 17.69 -1.73
N PHE A 103 -18.01 17.25 -1.04
CA PHE A 103 -17.83 15.87 -0.56
C PHE A 103 -18.07 15.77 0.95
N SER A 104 -19.25 16.20 1.41
CA SER A 104 -19.57 16.28 2.85
C SER A 104 -19.89 14.94 3.52
N SER A 105 -20.36 13.95 2.75
CA SER A 105 -20.84 12.66 3.27
C SER A 105 -19.96 11.47 2.91
N VAL A 106 -18.74 11.70 2.41
CA VAL A 106 -17.74 10.68 2.12
C VAL A 106 -16.37 11.12 2.64
N PRO A 107 -15.41 10.21 2.85
CA PRO A 107 -14.05 10.61 3.13
C PRO A 107 -13.51 11.47 1.99
N VAL A 108 -12.78 12.53 2.31
CA VAL A 108 -12.20 13.41 1.28
C VAL A 108 -10.77 13.76 1.66
N SER A 109 -9.82 13.54 0.74
CA SER A 109 -8.43 13.94 0.93
C SER A 109 -8.17 15.31 0.34
N VAL A 110 -7.61 16.24 1.12
CA VAL A 110 -7.31 17.59 0.63
C VAL A 110 -5.82 17.88 0.82
N VAL A 111 -5.12 18.07 -0.30
CA VAL A 111 -3.73 18.51 -0.29
C VAL A 111 -3.64 19.90 0.30
N SER A 112 -2.86 20.05 1.36
CA SER A 112 -2.86 21.23 2.21
C SER A 112 -1.52 21.94 2.26
N ASP A 113 -0.58 21.61 1.37
CA ASP A 113 0.76 22.17 1.32
C ASP A 113 1.04 23.00 0.06
N SER A 114 -0.01 23.50 -0.61
CA SER A 114 0.14 24.33 -1.82
C SER A 114 0.97 25.58 -1.56
N TYR A 115 0.87 26.14 -0.34
CA TYR A 115 1.62 27.32 0.07
C TYR A 115 2.33 27.12 1.43
N ASP A 116 1.59 26.73 2.47
CA ASP A 116 2.14 26.49 3.81
C ASP A 116 1.24 25.49 4.57
N ILE A 117 1.74 24.26 4.72
CA ILE A 117 1.03 23.18 5.42
C ILE A 117 0.71 23.49 6.87
N TYR A 118 1.57 24.24 7.56
CA TYR A 118 1.38 24.54 8.97
C TYR A 118 0.30 25.60 9.16
N ASN A 119 0.32 26.65 8.34
CA ASN A 119 -0.76 27.65 8.30
C ASN A 119 -2.10 27.01 7.89
N ALA A 120 -2.10 26.15 6.86
CA ALA A 120 -3.31 25.45 6.43
C ALA A 120 -3.91 24.61 7.56
N CYS A 121 -3.10 23.85 8.31
CA CYS A 121 -3.56 23.06 9.45
C CYS A 121 -3.99 23.92 10.64
N GLU A 122 -3.20 24.94 11.00
CA GLU A 122 -3.44 25.72 12.22
C GLU A 122 -4.56 26.75 12.03
N GLN A 123 -4.46 27.59 11.00
CA GLN A 123 -5.35 28.74 10.83
C GLN A 123 -6.58 28.38 9.99
N ILE A 124 -6.39 27.67 8.87
CA ILE A 124 -7.52 27.41 7.96
C ILE A 124 -8.37 26.26 8.49
N TRP A 125 -7.79 25.06 8.64
CA TRP A 125 -8.53 23.90 9.15
C TRP A 125 -8.82 24.01 10.65
N GLY A 126 -7.85 24.47 11.43
CA GLY A 126 -7.93 24.54 12.89
C GLY A 126 -8.73 25.73 13.44
N GLU A 127 -9.05 26.73 12.62
CA GLU A 127 -9.90 27.87 13.03
C GLU A 127 -11.00 28.14 12.01
N ASP A 128 -10.67 28.73 10.86
CA ASP A 128 -11.64 29.29 9.90
C ASP A 128 -12.70 28.27 9.43
N LEU A 129 -12.28 27.04 9.15
CA LEU A 129 -13.11 25.94 8.64
C LEU A 129 -13.37 24.86 9.69
N ARG A 130 -12.92 25.05 10.93
CA ARG A 130 -12.99 24.02 11.99
C ARG A 130 -14.40 23.47 12.19
N HIS A 131 -15.40 24.35 12.21
CA HIS A 131 -16.81 23.99 12.37
C HIS A 131 -17.30 23.02 11.29
N LEU A 132 -16.81 23.13 10.05
CA LEU A 132 -17.15 22.19 8.99
C LEU A 132 -16.55 20.82 9.24
N ILE A 133 -15.36 20.75 9.85
CA ILE A 133 -14.66 19.50 10.12
C ILE A 133 -15.29 18.76 11.30
N GLU A 134 -15.61 19.48 12.38
CA GLU A 134 -16.26 18.90 13.56
C GLU A 134 -17.68 18.40 13.28
N SER A 135 -18.34 18.95 12.24
CA SER A 135 -19.67 18.51 11.81
C SER A 135 -19.67 17.23 10.94
N ARG A 136 -18.50 16.73 10.54
CA ARG A 136 -18.40 15.54 9.68
C ARG A 136 -18.65 14.26 10.46
N SER A 137 -19.23 13.25 9.82
CA SER A 137 -19.39 11.93 10.43
C SER A 137 -18.06 11.16 10.43
N ALA A 138 -17.94 10.18 11.34
CA ALA A 138 -16.75 9.33 11.44
C ALA A 138 -16.50 8.49 10.17
N GLU A 139 -17.56 8.22 9.39
CA GLU A 139 -17.52 7.54 8.10
C GLU A 139 -17.10 8.46 6.94
N ALA A 140 -17.07 9.77 7.16
CA ALA A 140 -16.75 10.79 6.15
C ALA A 140 -15.64 11.75 6.60
N PRO A 141 -14.48 11.27 7.10
CA PRO A 141 -13.44 12.15 7.63
C PRO A 141 -12.83 13.06 6.57
N LEU A 142 -12.37 14.24 7.00
CA LEU A 142 -11.35 14.97 6.24
C LEU A 142 -10.01 14.27 6.43
N ILE A 143 -9.31 14.00 5.33
CA ILE A 143 -7.95 13.47 5.32
C ILE A 143 -7.02 14.59 4.84
N ILE A 144 -6.35 15.26 5.78
CA ILE A 144 -5.39 16.33 5.47
C ILE A 144 -4.14 15.70 4.87
N ARG A 145 -3.72 16.16 3.68
CA ARG A 145 -2.58 15.59 2.95
C ARG A 145 -1.42 16.59 2.84
N PRO A 146 -0.35 16.44 3.65
CA PRO A 146 0.95 17.02 3.32
C PRO A 146 1.61 16.25 2.15
N ASP A 147 2.34 16.93 1.27
CA ASP A 147 2.99 16.32 0.09
C ASP A 147 4.43 16.81 -0.15
N SER A 148 5.03 17.52 0.83
CA SER A 148 6.37 18.10 0.73
C SER A 148 7.10 18.17 2.09
N GLY A 149 8.41 18.41 2.04
CA GLY A 149 9.28 18.45 3.22
C GLY A 149 9.81 17.08 3.66
N ASN A 150 10.37 17.00 4.87
CA ASN A 150 10.80 15.74 5.45
C ASN A 150 9.56 14.93 5.89
N PRO A 151 9.32 13.72 5.37
CA PRO A 151 8.08 13.00 5.66
C PRO A 151 7.81 12.77 7.15
N LEU A 152 8.85 12.46 7.93
CA LEU A 152 8.67 12.20 9.37
C LEU A 152 8.39 13.49 10.13
N ASP A 153 9.19 14.53 9.90
CA ASP A 153 9.08 15.78 10.65
C ASP A 153 7.80 16.53 10.30
N THR A 154 7.44 16.59 9.00
CA THR A 154 6.19 17.20 8.53
C THR A 154 4.99 16.52 9.17
N VAL A 155 4.95 15.17 9.14
CA VAL A 155 3.86 14.41 9.78
C VAL A 155 3.81 14.74 11.27
N LEU A 156 4.90 14.59 12.02
CA LEU A 156 4.89 14.89 13.46
C LEU A 156 4.42 16.32 13.78
N LYS A 157 4.81 17.31 12.96
CA LYS A 157 4.45 18.70 13.18
C LYS A 157 2.98 19.00 12.87
N VAL A 158 2.45 18.46 11.76
CA VAL A 158 1.01 18.56 11.43
C VAL A 158 0.17 18.04 12.58
N LEU A 159 0.60 16.93 13.17
CA LEU A 159 -0.11 16.26 14.26
C LEU A 159 -0.06 16.98 15.58
N GLU A 160 1.11 17.56 15.89
CA GLU A 160 1.22 18.48 17.01
C GLU A 160 0.26 19.67 16.87
N ILE A 161 0.14 20.24 15.66
CA ILE A 161 -0.77 21.34 15.37
C ILE A 161 -2.23 20.89 15.53
N LEU A 162 -2.64 19.84 14.82
CA LEU A 162 -4.01 19.34 14.87
C LEU A 162 -4.42 18.93 16.28
N GLY A 163 -3.52 18.31 17.04
CA GLY A 163 -3.73 17.97 18.44
C GLY A 163 -3.95 19.18 19.37
N LYS A 164 -3.47 20.37 19.00
CA LYS A 164 -3.76 21.61 19.75
C LYS A 164 -5.09 22.23 19.32
N LYS A 165 -5.57 21.97 18.10
CA LYS A 165 -6.76 22.61 17.52
C LYS A 165 -8.02 21.77 17.64
N PHE A 166 -7.88 20.45 17.68
CA PHE A 166 -8.96 19.48 17.76
C PHE A 166 -8.89 18.66 19.05
N PRO A 167 -10.04 18.17 19.59
CA PRO A 167 -10.04 17.31 20.76
C PRO A 167 -9.23 16.03 20.54
N ILE A 168 -8.39 15.68 21.52
CA ILE A 168 -7.62 14.43 21.53
C ILE A 168 -8.25 13.47 22.52
N THR A 169 -8.34 12.19 22.15
CA THR A 169 -8.59 11.09 23.09
C THR A 169 -7.36 10.20 23.22
N GLU A 170 -7.26 9.48 24.33
CA GLU A 170 -6.25 8.43 24.52
C GLU A 170 -6.94 7.07 24.41
N ASN A 171 -6.42 6.19 23.56
CA ASN A 171 -6.98 4.86 23.36
C ASN A 171 -6.56 3.89 24.49
N SER A 172 -7.08 2.66 24.46
CA SER A 172 -6.80 1.62 25.46
C SER A 172 -5.33 1.18 25.56
N LYS A 173 -4.47 1.60 24.61
CA LYS A 173 -3.03 1.35 24.60
C LYS A 173 -2.20 2.52 25.12
N GLY A 174 -2.84 3.60 25.56
CA GLY A 174 -2.16 4.80 26.06
C GLY A 174 -1.59 5.68 24.94
N TYR A 175 -2.13 5.55 23.72
CA TYR A 175 -1.74 6.37 22.57
C TYR A 175 -2.85 7.37 22.24
N LYS A 176 -2.45 8.60 21.97
CA LYS A 176 -3.32 9.67 21.53
C LYS A 176 -3.91 9.38 20.13
N ILE A 177 -5.17 9.76 19.93
CA ILE A 177 -5.92 9.70 18.67
C ILE A 177 -6.18 11.14 18.22
N VAL A 178 -5.26 11.64 17.37
CA VAL A 178 -5.27 12.76 16.39
C VAL A 178 -3.86 12.73 15.73
N GLU A 179 -3.68 11.84 14.76
CA GLU A 179 -2.46 11.27 14.13
C GLU A 179 -1.05 11.28 14.79
N GLY A 180 -0.37 10.11 14.83
CA GLY A 180 1.08 9.83 14.64
C GLY A 180 2.20 9.93 15.73
N MET A 181 3.01 8.90 16.03
CA MET A 181 2.96 7.47 15.63
C MET A 181 3.59 6.48 16.66
N LYS A 182 4.59 6.82 17.50
CA LYS A 182 5.00 5.92 18.61
C LYS A 182 5.81 6.60 19.72
N LYS A 183 6.97 7.20 19.36
CA LYS A 183 7.83 7.92 20.33
C LYS A 183 7.12 9.10 20.98
N GLN A 184 6.22 9.74 20.23
CA GLN A 184 5.42 10.88 20.68
C GLN A 184 4.03 10.47 21.23
N LYS A 185 3.79 9.16 21.44
CA LYS A 185 2.53 8.58 21.94
C LYS A 185 1.27 8.93 21.14
N TRP A 186 1.28 8.81 19.82
CA TRP A 186 0.03 8.80 19.05
C TRP A 186 -0.13 7.53 18.22
N SER A 187 -1.36 7.16 17.89
CA SER A 187 -1.69 5.90 17.21
C SER A 187 -1.55 5.96 15.67
N ILE A 188 -1.26 4.81 15.05
CA ILE A 188 -1.31 4.61 13.59
C ILE A 188 -2.74 4.65 13.04
N GLU A 189 -3.76 4.45 13.89
CA GLU A 189 -5.19 4.53 13.51
C GLU A 189 -5.51 5.78 12.72
N ASN A 190 -4.81 6.84 13.03
CA ASN A 190 -5.05 8.13 12.48
C ASN A 190 -4.47 8.34 11.07
N ILE A 191 -3.30 7.79 10.72
CA ILE A 191 -2.61 8.10 9.46
C ILE A 191 -2.82 7.02 8.39
N ALA A 192 -2.95 7.41 7.12
CA ALA A 192 -2.80 6.52 5.96
C ALA A 192 -1.67 7.04 5.06
N PHE A 193 -1.01 6.14 4.33
CA PHE A 193 0.14 6.48 3.48
C PHE A 193 -0.22 6.34 2.00
N GLY A 194 0.12 7.35 1.20
CA GLY A 194 0.17 7.23 -0.25
C GLY A 194 1.59 6.95 -0.72
N SER A 195 1.79 6.03 -1.68
CA SER A 195 3.11 5.80 -2.27
C SER A 195 3.03 5.62 -3.78
N GLY A 196 3.86 6.36 -4.50
CA GLY A 196 3.90 6.39 -5.96
C GLY A 196 5.08 5.62 -6.55
N GLY A 197 6.07 6.34 -7.07
CA GLY A 197 7.23 5.74 -7.74
C GLY A 197 8.02 4.74 -6.87
N ALA A 198 8.10 4.95 -5.55
CA ALA A 198 8.75 4.00 -4.66
C ALA A 198 8.01 2.65 -4.56
N LEU A 199 6.67 2.67 -4.69
CA LEU A 199 5.83 1.48 -4.65
C LEU A 199 5.90 0.68 -5.95
N LEU A 200 5.80 1.35 -7.10
CA LEU A 200 5.61 0.67 -8.40
C LEU A 200 6.80 0.74 -9.35
N GLN A 201 7.73 1.68 -9.19
CA GLN A 201 8.81 1.93 -10.18
C GLN A 201 10.22 1.68 -9.63
N LYS A 202 10.49 2.00 -8.36
CA LYS A 202 11.83 1.88 -7.74
C LYS A 202 12.14 0.44 -7.31
N LEU A 203 11.94 -0.50 -8.22
CA LEU A 203 12.15 -1.92 -8.04
C LEU A 203 12.97 -2.45 -9.21
N THR A 204 13.90 -3.35 -8.93
CA THR A 204 14.66 -4.05 -9.98
C THR A 204 14.56 -5.55 -9.77
N ARG A 205 14.77 -6.30 -10.84
CA ARG A 205 14.79 -7.78 -10.81
C ARG A 205 15.76 -8.32 -9.75
N ASP A 206 16.87 -7.63 -9.54
CA ASP A 206 17.94 -8.04 -8.62
C ASP A 206 17.58 -7.88 -7.14
N LEU A 207 16.57 -7.07 -6.79
CA LEU A 207 16.11 -6.91 -5.40
C LEU A 207 15.77 -8.24 -4.72
N LEU A 208 15.21 -9.19 -5.49
CA LEU A 208 14.87 -10.54 -5.03
C LEU A 208 15.62 -11.63 -5.81
N ASN A 209 16.60 -11.23 -6.62
CA ASN A 209 17.35 -12.11 -7.52
C ASN A 209 16.47 -13.01 -8.42
N CYS A 210 15.31 -12.51 -8.87
CA CYS A 210 14.39 -13.25 -9.75
C CYS A 210 15.13 -13.73 -11.01
N SER A 211 15.23 -15.04 -11.22
CA SER A 211 16.15 -15.61 -12.22
C SER A 211 15.59 -16.88 -12.83
N PHE A 212 15.82 -17.06 -14.13
CA PHE A 212 15.51 -18.29 -14.87
C PHE A 212 16.82 -18.99 -15.31
N LYS A 213 16.90 -20.31 -15.13
CA LYS A 213 18.07 -21.13 -15.48
C LYS A 213 17.62 -22.54 -15.92
N CYS A 214 18.28 -23.10 -16.93
CA CYS A 214 18.14 -24.50 -17.27
C CYS A 214 18.79 -25.36 -16.17
N SER A 215 18.12 -26.42 -15.73
CA SER A 215 18.63 -27.37 -14.73
C SER A 215 18.71 -28.81 -15.22
N TYR A 216 18.05 -29.14 -16.33
CA TYR A 216 17.99 -30.50 -16.88
C TYR A 216 17.82 -30.48 -18.39
N VAL A 217 18.52 -31.36 -19.10
CA VAL A 217 18.38 -31.60 -20.55
C VAL A 217 18.37 -33.09 -20.84
N VAL A 218 17.88 -33.48 -22.02
CA VAL A 218 18.00 -34.84 -22.54
C VAL A 218 18.85 -34.79 -23.81
N THR A 219 19.98 -35.50 -23.80
CA THR A 219 20.90 -35.59 -24.95
C THR A 219 21.14 -37.06 -25.24
N ASN A 220 20.95 -37.49 -26.50
CA ASN A 220 21.07 -38.90 -26.90
C ASN A 220 20.19 -39.85 -26.05
N GLY A 221 18.99 -39.40 -25.66
CA GLY A 221 18.09 -40.15 -24.79
C GLY A 221 18.51 -40.22 -23.31
N LEU A 222 19.64 -39.61 -22.93
CA LEU A 222 20.15 -39.60 -21.56
C LEU A 222 19.84 -38.26 -20.89
N GLY A 223 19.27 -38.33 -19.70
CA GLY A 223 19.03 -37.17 -18.85
C GLY A 223 20.31 -36.64 -18.23
N VAL A 224 20.58 -35.34 -18.38
CA VAL A 224 21.76 -34.68 -17.84
C VAL A 224 21.34 -33.52 -16.92
N ASN A 225 21.83 -33.55 -15.69
CA ASN A 225 21.68 -32.45 -14.75
C ASN A 225 22.67 -31.34 -15.11
N VAL A 226 22.16 -30.15 -15.42
CA VAL A 226 22.98 -28.99 -15.78
C VAL A 226 22.87 -27.89 -14.72
N PHE A 227 23.93 -27.10 -14.56
CA PHE A 227 23.96 -25.96 -13.65
C PHE A 227 25.14 -25.06 -13.99
N LYS A 228 25.09 -23.82 -13.48
CA LYS A 228 26.25 -22.93 -13.42
C LYS A 228 26.75 -22.83 -11.98
N ASP A 229 28.05 -22.66 -11.82
CA ASP A 229 28.69 -22.42 -10.53
C ASP A 229 29.92 -21.51 -10.72
N PRO A 230 29.71 -20.19 -10.85
CA PRO A 230 30.81 -19.27 -11.11
C PRO A 230 31.75 -19.19 -9.90
N VAL A 231 33.04 -19.46 -10.12
CA VAL A 231 34.06 -19.48 -9.05
C VAL A 231 34.12 -18.18 -8.26
N ALA A 232 33.98 -17.04 -8.93
CA ALA A 232 34.05 -15.71 -8.32
C ALA A 232 32.75 -15.26 -7.62
N ASP A 233 31.64 -15.99 -7.77
CA ASP A 233 30.35 -15.60 -7.20
C ASP A 233 29.46 -16.82 -6.89
N PRO A 234 29.68 -17.47 -5.73
CA PRO A 234 28.91 -18.64 -5.31
C PRO A 234 27.41 -18.38 -5.16
N ASN A 235 26.98 -17.13 -4.96
CA ASN A 235 25.56 -16.78 -4.89
C ASN A 235 24.84 -16.99 -6.23
N LYS A 236 25.58 -17.07 -7.35
CA LYS A 236 25.05 -17.36 -8.68
C LYS A 236 25.00 -18.84 -9.03
N ARG A 237 25.31 -19.74 -8.07
CA ARG A 237 25.17 -21.18 -8.26
C ARG A 237 23.71 -21.57 -8.46
N SER A 238 23.40 -22.29 -9.54
CA SER A 238 22.04 -22.74 -9.84
C SER A 238 21.77 -24.16 -9.34
N LYS A 239 20.48 -24.49 -9.16
CA LYS A 239 20.03 -25.86 -8.85
C LYS A 239 20.25 -26.79 -10.05
N LYS A 240 20.23 -28.09 -9.79
CA LYS A 240 20.50 -29.19 -10.73
C LYS A 240 19.29 -30.10 -10.87
N GLY A 241 19.05 -30.61 -12.07
CA GLY A 241 18.07 -31.66 -12.35
C GLY A 241 16.62 -31.21 -12.43
N ARG A 242 15.72 -32.21 -12.42
CA ARG A 242 14.27 -32.01 -12.34
C ARG A 242 13.91 -31.61 -10.90
N LEU A 243 13.08 -30.59 -10.75
CA LEU A 243 12.78 -29.97 -9.45
C LEU A 243 11.31 -30.17 -9.06
N SER A 244 11.09 -30.29 -7.76
CA SER A 244 9.78 -30.31 -7.09
C SER A 244 9.84 -29.42 -5.84
N LEU A 245 8.73 -28.82 -5.42
CA LEU A 245 8.65 -27.98 -4.23
C LEU A 245 7.81 -28.64 -3.15
N HIS A 246 8.34 -28.76 -1.94
CA HIS A 246 7.66 -29.39 -0.80
C HIS A 246 7.58 -28.42 0.38
N ARG A 247 6.56 -28.54 1.24
CA ARG A 247 6.44 -27.68 2.46
C ARG A 247 7.58 -27.94 3.45
N THR A 248 7.99 -29.19 3.57
CA THR A 248 9.09 -29.66 4.40
C THR A 248 9.93 -30.64 3.58
N PRO A 249 11.19 -30.92 3.98
CA PRO A 249 12.03 -31.88 3.26
C PRO A 249 11.42 -33.28 3.10
N ASN A 250 10.53 -33.67 4.02
CA ASN A 250 9.85 -34.97 4.04
C ASN A 250 8.38 -34.87 3.58
N GLY A 251 8.01 -33.80 2.87
CA GLY A 251 6.64 -33.65 2.36
C GLY A 251 6.34 -34.64 1.24
N ASP A 252 5.15 -35.24 1.27
CA ASP A 252 4.75 -36.27 0.30
C ASP A 252 4.28 -35.70 -1.05
N PHE A 253 4.04 -34.38 -1.16
CA PHE A 253 3.38 -33.77 -2.32
C PHE A 253 4.10 -32.55 -2.88
N ASP A 254 4.36 -32.58 -4.19
CA ASP A 254 4.86 -31.45 -4.95
C ASP A 254 3.81 -30.34 -5.04
N LEU A 255 4.18 -29.14 -4.60
CA LEU A 255 3.36 -27.93 -4.63
C LEU A 255 3.34 -27.28 -6.02
N LEU A 256 4.21 -27.69 -6.94
CA LEU A 256 4.18 -27.23 -8.32
C LEU A 256 3.00 -27.88 -9.05
N HIS A 257 2.15 -27.04 -9.64
CA HIS A 257 1.05 -27.49 -10.49
C HIS A 257 1.31 -27.10 -11.94
N THR A 258 0.91 -27.96 -12.88
CA THR A 258 0.86 -27.56 -14.29
C THR A 258 -0.19 -26.45 -14.46
N VAL A 259 0.25 -25.24 -14.80
CA VAL A 259 -0.62 -24.09 -15.08
C VAL A 259 -0.78 -23.80 -16.56
N PHE A 260 0.14 -24.30 -17.39
CA PHE A 260 0.12 -24.17 -18.83
C PHE A 260 0.68 -25.43 -19.49
N LYS A 261 0.02 -25.94 -20.52
CA LYS A 261 0.47 -27.08 -21.31
C LYS A 261 0.00 -26.93 -22.76
N ASN A 262 0.94 -27.01 -23.70
CA ASN A 262 0.66 -27.04 -25.15
C ASN A 262 -0.28 -25.91 -25.64
N GLY A 263 -0.03 -24.66 -25.25
CA GLY A 263 -0.85 -23.52 -25.68
C GLY A 263 -2.07 -23.24 -24.81
N VAL A 264 -2.38 -24.09 -23.83
CA VAL A 264 -3.60 -24.00 -23.03
C VAL A 264 -3.28 -23.74 -21.56
N VAL A 265 -3.99 -22.80 -20.95
CA VAL A 265 -3.99 -22.57 -19.49
C VAL A 265 -4.79 -23.69 -18.82
N THR A 266 -4.12 -24.52 -18.02
CA THR A 266 -4.72 -25.73 -17.39
C THR A 266 -5.23 -25.49 -15.98
N LYS A 267 -4.78 -24.41 -15.33
CA LYS A 267 -5.23 -24.02 -14.00
C LYS A 267 -5.24 -22.50 -13.89
N LYS A 268 -6.32 -21.96 -13.31
CA LYS A 268 -6.49 -20.52 -13.03
C LYS A 268 -6.68 -20.34 -11.54
N TYR A 269 -6.43 -19.12 -11.07
CA TYR A 269 -6.67 -18.68 -9.70
C TYR A 269 -7.46 -17.39 -9.75
N SER A 270 -8.52 -17.30 -8.95
CA SER A 270 -9.21 -16.04 -8.72
C SER A 270 -8.34 -15.08 -7.91
N PHE A 271 -8.64 -13.79 -7.98
CA PHE A 271 -7.90 -12.81 -7.19
C PHE A 271 -8.19 -12.95 -5.68
N ASP A 272 -9.37 -13.45 -5.32
CA ASP A 272 -9.75 -13.74 -3.94
C ASP A 272 -8.91 -14.89 -3.35
N GLU A 273 -8.67 -15.96 -4.12
CA GLU A 273 -7.77 -17.04 -3.71
C GLU A 273 -6.33 -16.54 -3.53
N ILE A 274 -5.86 -15.66 -4.43
CA ILE A 274 -4.53 -15.06 -4.34
C ILE A 274 -4.39 -14.22 -3.07
N ARG A 275 -5.39 -13.37 -2.77
CA ARG A 275 -5.43 -12.58 -1.53
C ARG A 275 -5.44 -13.47 -0.29
N GLN A 276 -6.21 -14.56 -0.30
CA GLN A 276 -6.27 -15.50 0.81
C GLN A 276 -4.92 -16.20 1.03
N ASN A 277 -4.24 -16.60 -0.04
CA ASN A 277 -2.92 -17.22 0.02
C ASN A 277 -1.83 -16.26 0.51
N ALA A 278 -1.97 -14.96 0.22
CA ALA A 278 -1.02 -13.91 0.62
C ALA A 278 -1.34 -13.28 1.98
N LYS A 279 -2.38 -13.74 2.68
CA LYS A 279 -2.79 -13.18 3.97
C LYS A 279 -1.65 -13.29 4.99
N LEU A 280 -1.37 -12.18 5.68
CA LEU A 280 -0.38 -12.14 6.75
C LEU A 280 -0.73 -13.14 7.85
N LYS A 281 0.26 -13.90 8.29
CA LYS A 281 0.18 -14.75 9.48
C LYS A 281 0.63 -13.96 10.69
N THR A 282 0.04 -14.22 11.85
CA THR A 282 0.36 -13.51 13.11
C THR A 282 1.86 -13.50 13.40
N SER A 283 2.54 -14.61 13.16
CA SER A 283 4.00 -14.76 13.34
C SER A 283 4.85 -13.79 12.52
N GLU A 284 4.29 -13.16 11.47
CA GLU A 284 5.02 -12.24 10.59
C GLU A 284 5.03 -10.79 11.09
N PHE A 285 4.25 -10.47 12.12
CA PHE A 285 4.16 -9.11 12.68
C PHE A 285 4.04 -9.07 14.21
N SER A 286 3.84 -10.20 14.88
CA SER A 286 4.02 -10.32 16.33
C SER A 286 5.51 -10.34 16.67
N VAL A 287 5.97 -9.41 17.50
CA VAL A 287 7.29 -9.53 18.14
C VAL A 287 7.18 -10.67 19.15
N ALA A 288 8.14 -11.60 19.18
CA ALA A 288 8.25 -12.53 20.29
C ALA A 288 8.30 -11.69 21.58
N SER A 289 7.36 -11.92 22.50
CA SER A 289 7.39 -11.33 23.82
C SER A 289 8.69 -11.74 24.50
N HIS A 290 9.63 -10.80 24.62
CA HIS A 290 10.76 -10.88 25.55
C HIS A 290 10.35 -10.25 26.86
#